data_AF-A0A7J3XA07-F1
#
_entry.id   AF-A0A7J3XA07-F1
#
_cell.length_a   1.000
_cell.length_b   1.000
_cell.length_c   1.000
_cell.angle_alpha   90.00
_cell.angle_beta   90.00
_cell.angle_gamma   90.00
#
_symmetry.space_group_name_H-M   'P 1'
#
loop_
_entity.id
_entity.type
_entity.pdbx_description
1 polymer ?
#
loop_
_entity_poly.entity_id
_entity_poly.type
_entity_poly.pdbx_seq_one_letter_code
_entity_poly.pdbx_strand_id
1 'polypeptide(L)'
;MKTPRSIVAAIALLVLILVISAIAWSLRIQLYTTRAPFSAFLILIVLLVAGYVFMEQAKLGKSFPVRRIPAFEAIEEAIARSVEMGRPVHMTFGFGTISSSMAPQYVAGLGVLAHVARLCGRYGAKLIATLGVPEAIATTEEIVREGYYSAGRPELFNPAYNVRYLTDQQFAYASAVQATIVRENVGANIVVGPFYAESLIFMEAGNMVGAFQIAGTARETQIPFFVLVADYSLIGEEIFAAGALASGDKETLVSIRGQDLGKLISIALVVLGIIMLLGGFKLVDSLNWVWKFG
;
A
#
# COMPACT_ATOMS: atom_id res chain seq x y z
N MET A 1 17.47 5.81 29.07
CA MET A 1 16.52 6.11 27.96
C MET A 1 15.27 6.75 28.56
N LYS A 2 15.03 8.05 28.34
CA LYS A 2 13.79 8.70 28.78
C LYS A 2 12.65 8.13 27.93
N THR A 3 11.57 7.69 28.58
CA THR A 3 10.31 7.43 27.87
C THR A 3 9.97 8.70 27.08
N PRO A 4 9.74 8.59 25.77
CA PRO A 4 9.36 9.73 24.94
C PRO A 4 8.16 10.45 25.59
N ARG A 5 8.22 11.79 25.67
CA ARG A 5 7.13 12.61 26.26
C ARG A 5 5.76 12.31 25.60
N SER A 6 5.81 11.91 24.34
CA SER A 6 4.75 11.35 23.51
C SER A 6 4.08 10.10 24.09
N ILE A 7 4.85 9.10 24.54
CA ILE A 7 4.32 7.87 25.14
C ILE A 7 3.65 8.17 26.49
N VAL A 8 4.23 9.07 27.27
CA VAL A 8 3.63 9.54 28.53
C VAL A 8 2.31 10.27 28.24
N ALA A 9 2.23 11.07 27.18
CA ALA A 9 0.99 11.71 26.76
C ALA A 9 -0.08 10.71 26.29
N ALA A 10 0.29 9.68 25.53
CA ALA A 10 -0.64 8.63 25.10
C ALA A 10 -1.20 7.82 26.29
N ILE A 11 -0.34 7.50 27.26
CA ILE A 11 -0.74 6.84 28.51
C ILE A 11 -1.63 7.77 29.35
N ALA A 12 -1.29 9.06 29.45
CA ALA A 12 -2.11 10.03 30.17
C ALA A 12 -3.49 10.20 29.53
N LEU A 13 -3.59 10.18 28.20
CA LEU A 13 -4.85 10.23 27.46
C LEU A 13 -5.70 8.97 27.73
N LEU A 14 -5.08 7.78 27.70
CA LEU A 14 -5.72 6.52 28.08
C LEU A 14 -6.29 6.56 29.50
N VAL A 15 -5.49 7.05 30.46
CA VAL A 15 -5.90 7.19 31.86
C VAL A 15 -7.03 8.21 31.99
N LEU A 16 -6.96 9.35 31.30
CA LEU A 16 -8.02 10.37 31.30
C LEU A 16 -9.34 9.80 30.76
N ILE A 17 -9.30 9.01 29.68
CA ILE A 17 -10.48 8.38 29.09
C ILE A 17 -11.08 7.35 30.07
N LEU A 18 -10.25 6.55 30.74
CA LEU A 18 -10.70 5.60 31.77
C LEU A 18 -11.32 6.34 32.96
N VAL A 19 -10.79 7.50 33.34
CA VAL A 19 -11.33 8.35 34.42
C VAL A 19 -12.65 9.00 34.01
N ILE A 20 -12.76 9.57 32.81
CA ILE A 20 -14.02 10.13 32.27
C ILE A 20 -15.08 9.04 32.20
N SER A 21 -14.68 7.83 31.78
CA SER A 21 -15.54 6.66 31.78
C SER A 21 -15.94 6.28 33.22
N ALA A 22 -15.03 6.26 34.19
CA ALA A 22 -15.40 5.99 35.59
C ALA A 22 -16.33 7.05 36.20
N ILE A 23 -16.19 8.32 35.81
CA ILE A 23 -17.06 9.43 36.25
C ILE A 23 -18.45 9.35 35.62
N ALA A 24 -18.54 9.06 34.32
CA ALA A 24 -19.83 8.88 33.67
C ALA A 24 -20.60 7.68 34.24
N TRP A 25 -19.88 6.64 34.69
CA TRP A 25 -20.45 5.52 35.41
C TRP A 25 -21.03 5.94 36.77
N SER A 26 -20.28 6.71 37.57
CA SER A 26 -20.73 7.16 38.89
C SER A 26 -21.92 8.12 38.82
N LEU A 27 -22.03 8.90 37.73
CA LEU A 27 -23.14 9.82 37.47
C LEU A 27 -24.34 9.16 36.77
N ARG A 28 -24.30 7.84 36.51
CA ARG A 28 -25.33 7.09 35.77
C ARG A 28 -25.67 7.68 34.39
N ILE A 29 -24.70 8.29 33.72
CA ILE A 29 -24.86 8.84 32.38
C ILE A 29 -24.56 7.73 31.36
N GLN A 30 -25.56 7.38 30.55
CA GLN A 30 -25.41 6.32 29.55
C GLN A 30 -24.71 6.86 28.30
N LEU A 31 -23.39 6.70 28.25
CA LEU A 31 -22.55 7.16 27.12
C LEU A 31 -22.60 6.22 25.90
N TYR A 32 -22.97 4.95 26.09
CA TYR A 32 -22.87 3.91 25.07
C TYR A 32 -24.17 3.12 24.93
N THR A 33 -24.55 2.86 23.67
CA THR A 33 -25.77 2.11 23.30
C THR A 33 -25.40 0.68 22.93
N THR A 34 -26.36 -0.26 22.97
CA THR A 34 -26.18 -1.65 22.51
C THR A 34 -25.66 -1.77 21.06
N ARG A 35 -25.84 -0.71 20.25
CA ARG A 35 -25.32 -0.60 18.87
C ARG A 35 -23.86 -0.12 18.77
N ALA A 36 -23.30 0.48 19.82
CA ALA A 36 -21.93 0.99 19.87
C ALA A 36 -21.31 0.62 21.24
N PRO A 37 -20.92 -0.64 21.44
CA PRO A 37 -20.46 -1.12 22.74
C PRO A 37 -19.14 -0.45 23.13
N PHE A 38 -18.98 -0.14 24.43
CA PHE A 38 -17.77 0.44 25.00
C PHE A 38 -16.51 -0.37 24.66
N SER A 39 -16.64 -1.70 24.57
CA SER A 39 -15.57 -2.58 24.12
C SER A 39 -15.01 -2.23 22.74
N ALA A 40 -15.84 -1.76 21.80
CA ALA A 40 -15.37 -1.35 20.47
C ALA A 40 -14.55 -0.05 20.54
N PHE A 41 -14.97 0.89 21.38
CA PHE A 41 -14.24 2.13 21.62
C PHE A 41 -12.89 1.87 22.31
N LEU A 42 -12.86 0.98 23.31
CA LEU A 42 -11.63 0.53 23.97
C LEU A 42 -10.65 -0.11 22.97
N ILE A 43 -11.14 -1.02 22.12
CA ILE A 43 -10.32 -1.65 21.08
C ILE A 43 -9.74 -0.61 20.13
N LEU A 44 -10.55 0.35 19.67
CA LEU A 44 -10.08 1.44 18.80
C LEU A 44 -8.95 2.24 19.45
N ILE A 45 -9.11 2.63 20.72
CA ILE A 45 -8.08 3.39 21.45
C ILE A 45 -6.80 2.56 21.62
N VAL A 46 -6.90 1.27 21.95
CA VAL A 46 -5.74 0.38 22.06
C VAL A 46 -5.01 0.29 20.72
N LEU A 47 -5.72 0.16 19.61
CA LEU A 47 -5.13 0.12 18.26
C LEU A 47 -4.45 1.45 17.90
N LEU A 48 -5.06 2.59 18.22
CA LEU A 48 -4.47 3.92 17.98
C LEU A 48 -3.19 4.12 18.79
N VAL A 49 -3.20 3.77 20.09
CA VAL A 49 -2.01 3.91 20.95
C VAL A 49 -0.91 2.94 20.53
N ALA A 50 -1.27 1.69 20.19
CA ALA A 50 -0.31 0.73 19.65
C ALA A 50 0.34 1.27 18.37
N GLY A 51 -0.46 1.74 17.40
CA GLY A 51 0.04 2.35 16.16
C GLY A 51 0.99 3.52 16.42
N TYR A 52 0.61 4.42 17.32
CA TYR A 52 1.44 5.55 17.71
C TYR A 52 2.79 5.14 18.34
N VAL A 53 2.77 4.14 19.24
CA VAL A 53 3.98 3.60 19.87
C VAL A 53 4.91 2.97 18.84
N PHE A 54 4.37 2.27 17.82
CA PHE A 54 5.18 1.74 16.73
C PHE A 54 5.80 2.84 15.87
N MET A 55 5.06 3.91 15.55
CA MET A 55 5.59 5.06 14.82
C MET A 55 6.73 5.76 15.58
N GLU A 56 6.59 5.99 16.90
CA GLU A 56 7.66 6.57 17.71
C GLU A 56 8.90 5.67 17.77
N GLN A 57 8.71 4.34 17.84
CA GLN A 57 9.83 3.40 17.77
C GLN A 57 10.55 3.45 16.41
N ALA A 58 9.83 3.70 15.32
CA ALA A 58 10.41 3.94 13.99
C ALA A 58 11.31 5.18 14.00
N LYS A 59 10.79 6.28 14.56
CA LYS A 59 11.51 7.58 14.65
C LYS A 59 12.77 7.50 15.49
N LEU A 60 12.80 6.61 16.48
CA LEU A 60 13.98 6.32 17.31
C LEU A 60 15.05 5.46 16.60
N GLY A 61 14.88 5.19 15.30
CA GLY A 61 15.87 4.50 14.47
C GLY A 61 15.86 2.98 14.63
N LYS A 62 14.84 2.40 15.26
CA LYS A 62 14.69 0.94 15.28
C LYS A 62 14.33 0.47 13.87
N SER A 63 15.24 -0.26 13.24
CA SER A 63 14.93 -1.00 12.02
C SER A 63 14.22 -2.30 12.39
N PHE A 64 13.11 -2.56 11.73
CA PHE A 64 12.43 -3.85 11.80
C PHE A 64 12.65 -4.55 10.45
N PRO A 65 13.11 -5.82 10.45
CA PRO A 65 13.25 -6.56 9.20
C PRO A 65 11.85 -6.76 8.59
N VAL A 66 11.68 -6.28 7.36
CA VAL A 66 10.46 -6.50 6.57
C VAL A 66 10.61 -7.84 5.87
N ARG A 67 9.51 -8.61 5.76
CA ARG A 67 9.54 -9.87 5.02
C ARG A 67 9.95 -9.58 3.57
N ARG A 68 10.63 -10.53 2.93
CA ARG A 68 10.88 -10.46 1.49
C ARG A 68 9.55 -10.51 0.73
N ILE A 69 9.36 -9.58 -0.20
CA ILE A 69 8.17 -9.48 -1.04
C ILE A 69 8.57 -9.98 -2.43
N PRO A 70 8.18 -11.21 -2.84
CA PRO A 70 8.65 -11.81 -4.09
C PRO A 70 8.40 -10.94 -5.31
N ALA A 71 7.22 -10.31 -5.39
CA ALA A 71 6.87 -9.42 -6.49
C ALA A 71 7.73 -8.15 -6.58
N PHE A 72 8.22 -7.64 -5.44
CA PHE A 72 9.14 -6.49 -5.44
C PHE A 72 10.53 -6.89 -5.93
N GLU A 73 11.01 -8.07 -5.53
CA GLU A 73 12.33 -8.58 -5.95
C GLU A 73 12.35 -8.99 -7.41
N ALA A 74 11.22 -9.48 -7.94
CA ALA A 74 11.05 -9.83 -9.34
C ALA A 74 11.14 -8.61 -10.29
N ILE A 75 11.06 -7.37 -9.79
CA ILE A 75 11.18 -6.16 -10.63
C ILE A 75 12.54 -6.11 -11.33
N GLU A 76 13.62 -6.45 -10.63
CA GLU A 76 14.96 -6.45 -11.23
C GLU A 76 15.08 -7.51 -12.33
N GLU A 77 14.52 -8.70 -12.08
CA GLU A 77 14.45 -9.78 -13.07
C GLU A 77 13.63 -9.37 -14.31
N ALA A 78 12.47 -8.73 -14.10
CA ALA A 78 11.61 -8.26 -15.18
C ALA A 78 12.36 -7.30 -16.11
N ILE A 79 13.08 -6.34 -15.53
CA ILE A 79 13.86 -5.34 -16.28
C ILE A 79 15.03 -6.02 -17.01
N ALA A 80 15.76 -6.92 -16.35
CA ALA A 80 16.86 -7.66 -16.96
C ALA A 80 16.39 -8.48 -18.17
N ARG A 81 15.30 -9.25 -18.03
CA ARG A 81 14.69 -10.00 -19.14
C ARG A 81 14.27 -9.09 -20.29
N SER A 82 13.69 -7.93 -19.99
CA SER A 82 13.31 -6.96 -21.01
C SER A 82 14.53 -6.47 -21.81
N VAL A 83 15.64 -6.21 -21.14
CA VAL A 83 16.91 -5.82 -21.77
C VAL A 83 17.50 -6.95 -22.61
N GLU A 84 17.50 -8.19 -22.10
CA GLU A 84 17.97 -9.37 -22.85
C GLU A 84 17.19 -9.59 -24.15
N MET A 85 15.88 -9.31 -24.14
CA MET A 85 15.03 -9.38 -25.34
C MET A 85 15.15 -8.15 -26.25
N GLY A 86 15.83 -7.08 -25.83
CA GLY A 86 15.87 -5.81 -26.54
C GLY A 86 14.53 -5.08 -26.60
N ARG A 87 13.62 -5.38 -25.67
CA ARG A 87 12.24 -4.86 -25.61
C ARG A 87 12.09 -3.83 -24.50
N PRO A 88 11.18 -2.84 -24.63
CA PRO A 88 10.98 -1.82 -23.59
C PRO A 88 10.25 -2.38 -22.36
N VAL A 89 10.49 -1.77 -21.21
CA VAL A 89 9.75 -1.98 -19.96
C VAL A 89 8.57 -1.01 -19.95
N HIS A 90 7.36 -1.52 -19.78
CA HIS A 90 6.18 -0.69 -19.54
C HIS A 90 5.86 -0.64 -18.05
N MET A 91 5.53 0.55 -17.56
CA MET A 91 4.98 0.72 -16.23
C MET A 91 3.79 1.67 -16.21
N THR A 92 2.76 1.34 -15.42
CA THR A 92 1.67 2.25 -15.09
C THR A 92 1.36 2.21 -13.59
N PHE A 93 0.94 3.36 -13.06
CA PHE A 93 0.37 3.48 -11.72
C PHE A 93 -1.14 3.80 -11.72
N GLY A 94 -1.80 3.73 -12.89
CA GLY A 94 -3.25 3.86 -13.03
C GLY A 94 -3.74 5.20 -13.60
N PHE A 95 -5.05 5.42 -13.43
CA PHE A 95 -5.79 6.60 -13.89
C PHE A 95 -6.65 7.15 -12.75
N GLY A 96 -6.99 8.44 -12.80
CA GLY A 96 -7.90 9.08 -11.84
C GLY A 96 -7.25 10.30 -11.18
N THR A 97 -7.53 10.51 -9.89
CA THR A 97 -7.04 11.67 -9.13
C THR A 97 -6.30 11.28 -7.85
N ILE A 98 -5.23 12.01 -7.57
CA ILE A 98 -4.39 11.89 -6.37
C ILE A 98 -5.00 12.49 -5.10
N SER A 99 -6.20 13.08 -5.19
CA SER A 99 -6.89 13.74 -4.07
C SER A 99 -7.98 12.87 -3.43
N SER A 100 -8.15 11.63 -3.88
CA SER A 100 -9.20 10.70 -3.42
C SER A 100 -8.75 9.84 -2.23
N SER A 101 -9.66 9.01 -1.70
CA SER A 101 -9.32 7.96 -0.73
C SER A 101 -8.30 6.94 -1.26
N MET A 102 -8.06 6.92 -2.58
CA MET A 102 -7.09 6.05 -3.25
C MET A 102 -5.70 6.69 -3.36
N ALA A 103 -5.53 7.94 -2.93
CA ALA A 103 -4.27 8.69 -2.95
C ALA A 103 -3.05 7.88 -2.46
N PRO A 104 -3.13 7.13 -1.33
CA PRO A 104 -1.98 6.36 -0.86
C PRO A 104 -1.47 5.30 -1.87
N GLN A 105 -2.37 4.73 -2.68
CA GLN A 105 -1.98 3.73 -3.68
C GLN A 105 -1.24 4.37 -4.86
N TYR A 106 -1.60 5.60 -5.24
CA TYR A 106 -0.83 6.35 -6.24
C TYR A 106 0.56 6.70 -5.73
N VAL A 107 0.69 7.12 -4.47
CA VAL A 107 1.99 7.40 -3.85
C VAL A 107 2.86 6.14 -3.82
N ALA A 108 2.27 4.99 -3.47
CA ALA A 108 2.96 3.71 -3.56
C ALA A 108 3.41 3.38 -4.99
N GLY A 109 2.54 3.55 -5.98
CA GLY A 109 2.85 3.35 -7.40
C GLY A 109 3.97 4.25 -7.91
N LEU A 110 3.97 5.54 -7.54
CA LEU A 110 5.05 6.49 -7.84
C LEU A 110 6.36 6.09 -7.16
N GLY A 111 6.30 5.58 -5.92
CA GLY A 111 7.47 5.02 -5.23
C GLY A 111 8.08 3.85 -6.01
N VAL A 112 7.25 2.90 -6.44
CA VAL A 112 7.70 1.79 -7.29
C VAL A 112 8.23 2.30 -8.63
N LEU A 113 7.62 3.31 -9.24
CA LEU A 113 8.09 3.91 -10.49
C LEU A 113 9.49 4.50 -10.33
N ALA A 114 9.77 5.16 -9.21
CA ALA A 114 11.10 5.70 -8.93
C ALA A 114 12.16 4.59 -8.84
N HIS A 115 11.80 3.43 -8.28
CA HIS A 115 12.69 2.27 -8.24
C HIS A 115 12.89 1.66 -9.63
N VAL A 116 11.81 1.46 -10.40
CA VAL A 116 11.86 0.97 -11.78
C VAL A 116 12.70 1.89 -12.66
N ALA A 117 12.51 3.21 -12.58
CA ALA A 117 13.27 4.18 -13.37
C ALA A 117 14.78 4.14 -13.05
N ARG A 118 15.16 4.03 -11.77
CA ARG A 118 16.58 3.85 -11.39
C ARG A 118 17.17 2.55 -11.90
N LEU A 119 16.43 1.45 -11.84
CA LEU A 119 16.87 0.16 -12.37
C LEU A 119 16.99 0.22 -13.90
N CYS A 120 16.01 0.81 -14.60
CA CYS A 120 16.06 1.03 -16.04
C CYS A 120 17.28 1.87 -16.43
N GLY A 121 17.58 2.95 -15.70
CA GLY A 121 18.80 3.74 -15.89
C GLY A 121 20.08 2.91 -15.70
N ARG A 122 20.14 2.08 -14.65
CA ARG A 122 21.30 1.21 -14.37
C ARG A 122 21.53 0.17 -15.48
N TYR A 123 20.47 -0.51 -15.88
CA TYR A 123 20.50 -1.59 -16.86
C TYR A 123 20.45 -1.11 -18.32
N GLY A 124 20.28 0.20 -18.55
CA GLY A 124 20.12 0.78 -19.89
C GLY A 124 18.79 0.38 -20.56
N ALA A 125 17.76 0.06 -19.77
CA ALA A 125 16.45 -0.33 -20.27
C ALA A 125 15.64 0.90 -20.73
N LYS A 126 14.83 0.71 -21.78
CA LYS A 126 13.88 1.71 -22.27
C LYS A 126 12.59 1.62 -21.46
N LEU A 127 12.32 2.61 -20.61
CA LEU A 127 11.10 2.69 -19.81
C LEU A 127 10.01 3.45 -20.55
N ILE A 128 8.80 2.92 -20.58
CA ILE A 128 7.58 3.60 -21.04
C ILE A 128 6.63 3.66 -19.84
N ALA A 129 6.60 4.80 -19.16
CA ALA A 129 5.67 5.10 -18.09
C ALA A 129 4.38 5.70 -18.67
N THR A 130 3.27 4.99 -18.55
CA THR A 130 1.94 5.51 -18.93
C THR A 130 1.15 5.93 -17.71
N LEU A 131 0.35 7.00 -17.84
CA LEU A 131 -0.47 7.52 -16.75
C LEU A 131 -1.77 8.12 -17.27
N GLY A 132 -2.84 7.95 -16.48
CA GLY A 132 -4.15 8.56 -16.69
C GLY A 132 -4.50 9.55 -15.58
N VAL A 133 -3.47 10.17 -14.99
CA VAL A 133 -3.57 11.07 -13.84
C VAL A 133 -2.91 12.41 -14.23
N PRO A 134 -3.69 13.41 -14.70
CA PRO A 134 -3.15 14.67 -15.20
C PRO A 134 -2.27 15.41 -14.18
N GLU A 135 -2.64 15.35 -12.89
CA GLU A 135 -1.94 16.03 -11.80
C GLU A 135 -0.55 15.44 -11.52
N ALA A 136 -0.28 14.22 -12.01
CA ALA A 136 0.96 13.50 -11.77
C ALA A 136 1.95 13.56 -12.94
N ILE A 137 1.65 14.27 -14.05
CA ILE A 137 2.53 14.35 -15.23
C ILE A 137 3.92 14.87 -14.86
N ALA A 138 3.99 16.06 -14.26
CA ALA A 138 5.28 16.67 -13.89
C ALA A 138 6.06 15.81 -12.89
N THR A 139 5.37 15.22 -11.91
CA THR A 139 5.99 14.32 -10.93
C THR A 139 6.54 13.05 -11.59
N THR A 140 5.80 12.50 -12.55
CA THR A 140 6.21 11.29 -13.29
C THR A 140 7.43 11.57 -14.16
N GLU A 141 7.43 12.68 -14.90
CA GLU A 141 8.60 13.14 -15.68
C GLU A 141 9.82 13.32 -14.81
N GLU A 142 9.68 13.99 -13.66
CA GLU A 142 10.76 14.21 -12.71
C GLU A 142 11.33 12.90 -12.16
N ILE A 143 10.46 11.98 -11.74
CA ILE A 143 10.87 10.66 -11.24
C ILE A 143 11.65 9.87 -12.29
N VAL A 144 11.14 9.84 -13.53
CA VAL A 144 11.78 9.09 -14.62
C VAL A 144 13.11 9.74 -15.00
N ARG A 145 13.14 11.07 -15.11
CA ARG A 145 14.37 11.85 -15.37
C ARG A 145 15.42 11.55 -14.31
N GLU A 146 15.07 11.66 -13.03
CA GLU A 146 16.00 11.41 -11.92
C GLU A 146 16.49 9.95 -11.91
N GLY A 147 15.62 9.00 -12.26
CA GLY A 147 16.01 7.59 -12.38
C GLY A 147 17.12 7.35 -13.40
N TYR A 148 17.04 7.97 -14.58
CA TYR A 148 18.09 7.90 -15.60
C TYR A 148 19.33 8.72 -15.23
N TYR A 149 19.15 9.91 -14.67
CA TYR A 149 20.24 10.84 -14.32
C TYR A 149 21.11 10.30 -13.19
N SER A 150 20.49 9.81 -12.11
CA SER A 150 21.20 9.23 -10.97
C SER A 150 21.96 7.95 -11.34
N ALA A 151 21.58 7.27 -12.42
CA ALA A 151 22.28 6.12 -12.97
C ALA A 151 23.41 6.48 -13.96
N GLY A 152 23.65 7.77 -14.21
CA GLY A 152 24.69 8.25 -15.13
C GLY A 152 24.34 8.06 -16.62
N ARG A 153 23.04 7.91 -16.95
CA ARG A 153 22.55 7.74 -18.34
C ARG A 153 21.49 8.78 -18.73
N PRO A 154 21.75 10.10 -18.58
CA PRO A 154 20.78 11.13 -18.92
C PRO A 154 20.36 11.10 -20.40
N GLU A 155 21.20 10.58 -21.29
CA GLU A 155 20.94 10.45 -22.73
C GLU A 155 19.81 9.47 -23.07
N LEU A 156 19.46 8.57 -22.15
CA LEU A 156 18.34 7.64 -22.32
C LEU A 156 16.99 8.26 -21.95
N PHE A 157 16.98 9.43 -21.32
CA PHE A 157 15.76 10.14 -20.97
C PHE A 157 15.28 11.02 -22.13
N ASN A 158 14.09 10.71 -22.62
CA ASN A 158 13.29 11.51 -23.53
C ASN A 158 11.85 11.58 -22.98
N PRO A 159 11.41 12.73 -22.46
CA PRO A 159 10.10 12.86 -21.81
C PRO A 159 8.95 12.44 -22.74
N ALA A 160 9.00 12.79 -24.02
CA ALA A 160 7.95 12.44 -24.99
C ALA A 160 7.83 10.93 -25.25
N TYR A 161 8.93 10.18 -25.10
CA TYR A 161 8.91 8.72 -25.27
C TYR A 161 8.66 8.00 -23.95
N ASN A 162 9.35 8.41 -22.89
CA ASN A 162 9.34 7.71 -21.61
C ASN A 162 8.11 8.00 -20.77
N VAL A 163 7.47 9.18 -20.90
CA VAL A 163 6.32 9.55 -20.08
C VAL A 163 5.15 9.90 -20.99
N ARG A 164 4.12 9.05 -20.96
CA ARG A 164 2.98 9.12 -21.87
C ARG A 164 1.70 9.30 -21.09
N TYR A 165 1.28 10.55 -20.92
CA TYR A 165 -0.10 10.82 -20.53
C TYR A 165 -1.02 10.43 -21.68
N LEU A 166 -2.08 9.67 -21.38
CA LEU A 166 -3.00 9.17 -22.39
C LEU A 166 -4.35 9.89 -22.31
N THR A 167 -5.09 9.67 -21.23
CA THR A 167 -6.41 10.27 -20.95
C THR A 167 -6.82 9.95 -19.52
N ASP A 168 -7.72 10.75 -18.96
CA ASP A 168 -8.33 10.54 -17.65
C ASP A 168 -9.61 9.67 -17.70
N GLN A 169 -10.03 9.24 -18.89
CA GLN A 169 -11.22 8.40 -19.09
C GLN A 169 -10.85 6.91 -19.02
N GLN A 170 -11.32 6.21 -17.99
CA GLN A 170 -10.94 4.84 -17.64
C GLN A 170 -10.75 3.87 -18.83
N PHE A 171 -11.77 3.66 -19.67
CA PHE A 171 -11.69 2.66 -20.75
C PHE A 171 -10.90 3.15 -21.97
N ALA A 172 -10.86 4.47 -22.20
CA ALA A 172 -9.99 5.03 -23.22
C ALA A 172 -8.52 4.93 -22.78
N TYR A 173 -8.24 5.14 -21.48
CA TYR A 173 -6.95 4.88 -20.86
C TYR A 173 -6.58 3.40 -21.00
N ALA A 174 -7.51 2.50 -20.65
CA ALA A 174 -7.35 1.05 -20.80
C ALA A 174 -6.88 0.65 -22.20
N SER A 175 -7.61 1.14 -23.21
CA SER A 175 -7.36 0.87 -24.62
C SER A 175 -6.02 1.45 -25.10
N ALA A 176 -5.66 2.65 -24.64
CA ALA A 176 -4.43 3.32 -25.02
C ALA A 176 -3.19 2.64 -24.40
N VAL A 177 -3.27 2.17 -23.16
CA VAL A 177 -2.22 1.37 -22.53
C VAL A 177 -2.08 0.02 -23.25
N GLN A 178 -3.19 -0.68 -23.51
CA GLN A 178 -3.17 -1.93 -24.27
C GLN A 178 -2.50 -1.73 -25.63
N ALA A 179 -2.88 -0.68 -26.37
CA ALA A 179 -2.26 -0.36 -27.64
C ALA A 179 -0.76 -0.05 -27.51
N THR A 180 -0.34 0.59 -26.42
CA THR A 180 1.08 0.87 -26.13
C THR A 180 1.84 -0.44 -25.89
N ILE A 181 1.34 -1.31 -25.02
CA ILE A 181 1.94 -2.62 -24.70
C ILE A 181 2.14 -3.46 -25.96
N VAL A 182 1.11 -3.52 -26.82
CA VAL A 182 1.14 -4.32 -28.05
C VAL A 182 2.05 -3.71 -29.12
N ARG A 183 1.93 -2.40 -29.38
CA ARG A 183 2.70 -1.73 -30.45
C ARG A 183 4.19 -1.66 -30.14
N GLU A 184 4.54 -1.41 -28.89
CA GLU A 184 5.94 -1.33 -28.45
C GLU A 184 6.52 -2.72 -28.18
N ASN A 185 5.69 -3.78 -28.22
CA ASN A 185 6.08 -5.16 -27.96
C ASN A 185 6.91 -5.26 -26.67
N VAL A 186 6.33 -4.81 -25.55
CA VAL A 186 7.06 -4.60 -24.28
C VAL A 186 7.56 -5.92 -23.69
N GLY A 187 8.77 -5.95 -23.15
CA GLY A 187 9.37 -7.17 -22.57
C GLY A 187 8.95 -7.42 -21.13
N ALA A 188 8.61 -6.35 -20.41
CA ALA A 188 8.05 -6.40 -19.07
C ALA A 188 6.89 -5.42 -18.92
N ASN A 189 5.85 -5.81 -18.19
CA ASN A 189 4.67 -5.00 -17.88
C ASN A 189 4.51 -4.91 -16.36
N ILE A 190 4.69 -3.71 -15.79
CA ILE A 190 4.62 -3.46 -14.35
C ILE A 190 3.41 -2.56 -14.06
N VAL A 191 2.49 -3.03 -13.23
CA VAL A 191 1.18 -2.40 -13.02
C VAL A 191 0.96 -2.26 -11.51
N VAL A 192 1.30 -1.12 -10.90
CA VAL A 192 1.20 -0.94 -9.43
C VAL A 192 0.48 0.36 -9.05
N GLY A 193 -0.70 0.26 -8.44
CA GLY A 193 -1.55 1.41 -8.14
C GLY A 193 -3.03 1.05 -7.87
N PRO A 194 -3.93 2.05 -7.82
CA PRO A 194 -5.34 1.84 -7.58
C PRO A 194 -6.10 1.48 -8.86
N PHE A 195 -6.00 0.22 -9.29
CA PHE A 195 -6.65 -0.26 -10.52
C PHE A 195 -8.10 -0.70 -10.31
N TYR A 196 -8.91 -0.58 -11.35
CA TYR A 196 -10.34 -0.92 -11.39
C TYR A 196 -10.61 -1.96 -12.50
N ALA A 197 -11.74 -1.87 -13.20
CA ALA A 197 -12.18 -2.84 -14.21
C ALA A 197 -11.21 -3.02 -15.39
N GLU A 198 -10.30 -2.07 -15.61
CA GLU A 198 -9.24 -2.12 -16.61
C GLU A 198 -8.09 -3.09 -16.28
N SER A 199 -8.05 -3.62 -15.05
CA SER A 199 -6.98 -4.51 -14.57
C SER A 199 -6.66 -5.64 -15.55
N LEU A 200 -7.67 -6.41 -15.97
CA LEU A 200 -7.47 -7.52 -16.91
C LEU A 200 -7.06 -7.06 -18.31
N ILE A 201 -7.48 -5.87 -18.75
CA ILE A 201 -7.14 -5.34 -20.07
C ILE A 201 -5.62 -5.12 -20.16
N PHE A 202 -5.02 -4.55 -19.10
CA PHE A 202 -3.56 -4.36 -19.04
C PHE A 202 -2.80 -5.67 -19.01
N MET A 203 -3.29 -6.63 -18.22
CA MET A 203 -2.59 -7.90 -18.04
C MET A 203 -2.70 -8.80 -19.27
N GLU A 204 -3.87 -8.87 -19.92
CA GLU A 204 -3.99 -9.62 -21.17
C GLU A 204 -3.20 -8.98 -22.32
N ALA A 205 -3.04 -7.66 -22.31
CA ALA A 205 -2.14 -6.99 -23.24
C ALA A 205 -0.69 -7.49 -23.11
N GLY A 206 -0.20 -7.64 -21.87
CA GLY A 206 1.11 -8.19 -21.60
C GLY A 206 1.24 -9.66 -22.04
N ASN A 207 0.20 -10.48 -21.79
CA ASN A 207 0.18 -11.88 -22.21
C ASN A 207 0.24 -12.03 -23.73
N MET A 208 -0.50 -11.18 -24.48
CA MET A 208 -0.51 -11.22 -25.94
C MET A 208 0.87 -11.04 -26.57
N VAL A 209 1.76 -10.27 -25.91
CA VAL A 209 3.13 -10.07 -26.38
C VAL A 209 4.14 -10.97 -25.65
N GLY A 210 3.72 -11.79 -24.69
CA GLY A 210 4.61 -12.58 -23.85
C GLY A 210 5.54 -11.72 -22.98
N ALA A 211 5.03 -10.60 -22.46
CA ALA A 211 5.76 -9.78 -21.49
C ALA A 211 5.79 -10.47 -20.12
N PHE A 212 6.89 -10.31 -19.38
CA PHE A 212 6.93 -10.69 -17.97
C PHE A 212 6.14 -9.67 -17.14
N GLN A 213 5.24 -10.13 -16.28
CA GLN A 213 4.22 -9.28 -15.67
C GLN A 213 4.27 -9.24 -14.16
N ILE A 214 4.31 -8.02 -13.62
CA ILE A 214 4.21 -7.76 -12.19
C ILE A 214 3.04 -6.83 -11.96
N ALA A 215 2.10 -7.22 -11.10
CA ALA A 215 0.91 -6.43 -10.83
C ALA A 215 0.68 -6.22 -9.34
N GLY A 216 0.01 -5.13 -8.98
CA GLY A 216 -0.20 -4.76 -7.58
C GLY A 216 -1.31 -3.77 -7.37
N THR A 217 -2.21 -4.06 -6.42
CA THR A 217 -3.28 -3.16 -6.01
C THR A 217 -3.72 -3.45 -4.58
N ALA A 218 -4.18 -2.42 -3.87
CA ALA A 218 -4.87 -2.58 -2.58
C ALA A 218 -6.40 -2.61 -2.74
N ARG A 219 -6.91 -2.72 -3.97
CA ARG A 219 -8.34 -2.92 -4.23
C ARG A 219 -8.70 -4.39 -4.20
N GLU A 220 -9.40 -4.78 -3.14
CA GLU A 220 -9.85 -6.16 -2.90
C GLU A 220 -10.58 -6.78 -4.10
N THR A 221 -11.36 -6.00 -4.84
CA THR A 221 -12.10 -6.48 -6.00
C THR A 221 -11.23 -6.79 -7.23
N GLN A 222 -10.01 -6.28 -7.29
CA GLN A 222 -9.10 -6.46 -8.43
C GLN A 222 -7.93 -7.41 -8.14
N ILE A 223 -7.60 -7.63 -6.86
CA ILE A 223 -6.53 -8.55 -6.43
C ILE A 223 -6.65 -9.93 -7.11
N PRO A 224 -7.84 -10.58 -7.18
CA PRO A 224 -7.94 -11.91 -7.81
C PRO A 224 -7.52 -11.92 -9.28
N PHE A 225 -7.77 -10.84 -10.03
CA PHE A 225 -7.39 -10.75 -11.43
C PHE A 225 -5.89 -10.67 -11.61
N PHE A 226 -5.21 -9.90 -10.77
CA PHE A 226 -3.74 -9.83 -10.79
C PHE A 226 -3.10 -11.13 -10.37
N VAL A 227 -3.60 -11.77 -9.31
CA VAL A 227 -3.09 -13.08 -8.85
C VAL A 227 -3.25 -14.17 -9.93
N LEU A 228 -4.31 -14.10 -10.74
CA LEU A 228 -4.56 -15.08 -11.80
C LEU A 228 -3.65 -14.89 -13.02
N VAL A 229 -3.34 -13.63 -13.38
CA VAL A 229 -2.77 -13.31 -14.70
C VAL A 229 -1.31 -12.83 -14.62
N ALA A 230 -0.85 -12.30 -13.49
CA ALA A 230 0.53 -11.84 -13.34
C ALA A 230 1.48 -12.99 -12.97
N ASP A 231 2.74 -12.91 -13.41
CA ASP A 231 3.80 -13.83 -12.94
C ASP A 231 4.08 -13.60 -11.44
N TYR A 232 4.05 -12.35 -11.01
CA TYR A 232 4.14 -11.96 -9.60
C TYR A 232 3.12 -10.88 -9.23
N SER A 233 2.51 -11.03 -8.05
CA SER A 233 1.50 -10.10 -7.54
C SER A 233 1.86 -9.52 -6.18
N LEU A 234 1.70 -8.20 -6.04
CA LEU A 234 1.65 -7.48 -4.78
C LEU A 234 0.20 -7.46 -4.29
N ILE A 235 -0.08 -8.11 -3.17
CA ILE A 235 -1.44 -8.27 -2.65
C ILE A 235 -1.72 -7.25 -1.56
N GLY A 236 -2.72 -6.39 -1.78
CA GLY A 236 -3.23 -5.55 -0.70
C GLY A 236 -2.18 -4.55 -0.22
N GLU A 237 -1.76 -4.69 1.04
CA GLU A 237 -0.81 -3.79 1.68
C GLU A 237 0.63 -3.90 1.15
N GLU A 238 0.93 -4.96 0.39
CA GLU A 238 2.26 -5.16 -0.18
C GLU A 238 2.66 -4.06 -1.17
N ILE A 239 1.71 -3.38 -1.80
CA ILE A 239 2.04 -2.22 -2.64
C ILE A 239 2.61 -1.07 -1.82
N PHE A 240 2.12 -0.86 -0.59
CA PHE A 240 2.63 0.19 0.29
C PHE A 240 4.02 -0.18 0.82
N ALA A 241 4.22 -1.45 1.16
CA ALA A 241 5.53 -1.96 1.54
C ALA A 241 6.53 -1.86 0.38
N ALA A 242 6.13 -2.21 -0.84
CA ALA A 242 6.95 -2.06 -2.05
C ALA A 242 7.31 -0.59 -2.32
N GLY A 243 6.34 0.33 -2.22
CA GLY A 243 6.58 1.77 -2.35
C GLY A 243 7.56 2.29 -1.30
N ALA A 244 7.45 1.83 -0.05
CA ALA A 244 8.33 2.23 1.04
C ALA A 244 9.74 1.60 0.95
N LEU A 245 9.85 0.34 0.50
CA LEU A 245 11.14 -0.30 0.18
C LEU A 245 11.84 0.44 -0.98
N ALA A 246 11.08 0.85 -1.99
CA ALA A 246 11.57 1.60 -3.13
C ALA A 246 12.07 3.01 -2.76
N SER A 247 11.39 3.72 -1.85
CA SER A 247 11.77 5.07 -1.43
C SER A 247 12.76 5.09 -0.25
N GLY A 248 12.96 3.96 0.43
CA GLY A 248 13.72 3.91 1.68
C GLY A 248 12.98 4.53 2.88
N ASP A 249 11.66 4.68 2.79
CA ASP A 249 10.82 5.23 3.85
C ASP A 249 10.66 4.23 5.01
N LYS A 250 11.57 4.35 5.97
CA LYS A 250 11.57 3.52 7.18
C LYS A 250 10.32 3.74 8.03
N GLU A 251 9.74 4.94 8.07
CA GLU A 251 8.58 5.21 8.92
C GLU A 251 7.35 4.44 8.42
N THR A 252 7.12 4.44 7.11
CA THR A 252 6.03 3.65 6.50
C THR A 252 6.25 2.15 6.70
N LEU A 253 7.48 1.62 6.53
CA LEU A 253 7.77 0.21 6.76
C LEU A 253 7.49 -0.23 8.21
N VAL A 254 7.84 0.59 9.20
CA VAL A 254 7.54 0.28 10.61
C VAL A 254 6.05 0.39 10.91
N SER A 255 5.34 1.35 10.31
CA SER A 255 3.89 1.47 10.44
C SER A 255 3.18 0.20 9.96
N ILE A 256 3.56 -0.32 8.79
CA ILE A 256 3.02 -1.58 8.24
C ILE A 256 3.27 -2.74 9.22
N ARG A 257 4.48 -2.83 9.79
CA ARG A 257 4.77 -3.86 10.80
C ARG A 257 3.92 -3.73 12.06
N GLY A 258 3.65 -2.50 12.52
CA GLY A 258 2.73 -2.23 13.62
C GLY A 258 1.31 -2.68 13.31
N GLN A 259 0.84 -2.45 12.08
CA GLN A 259 -0.45 -2.91 11.60
C GLN A 259 -0.53 -4.45 11.58
N ASP A 260 0.50 -5.15 11.09
CA ASP A 260 0.56 -6.62 11.10
C ASP A 260 0.43 -7.19 12.52
N LEU A 261 1.12 -6.58 13.49
CA LEU A 261 1.01 -7.01 14.88
C LEU A 261 -0.40 -6.75 15.43
N GLY A 262 -0.99 -5.60 15.12
CA GLY A 262 -2.37 -5.27 15.47
C GLY A 262 -3.37 -6.28 14.91
N LYS A 263 -3.18 -6.72 13.66
CA LYS A 263 -3.98 -7.79 13.04
C LYS A 263 -3.79 -9.12 13.76
N LEU A 264 -2.55 -9.50 14.07
CA LEU A 264 -2.26 -10.75 14.78
C LEU A 264 -2.91 -10.79 16.18
N ILE A 265 -2.83 -9.69 16.93
CA ILE A 265 -3.51 -9.52 18.22
C ILE A 265 -5.03 -9.62 18.03
N SER A 266 -5.58 -8.97 17.01
CA SER A 266 -7.01 -9.02 16.71
C SER A 266 -7.47 -10.44 16.39
N ILE A 267 -6.72 -11.19 15.58
CA ILE A 267 -6.97 -12.60 15.28
C ILE A 267 -6.94 -13.43 16.57
N ALA A 268 -5.93 -13.24 17.43
CA ALA A 268 -5.84 -13.95 18.70
C ALA A 268 -7.04 -13.65 19.62
N LEU A 269 -7.49 -12.40 19.68
CA LEU A 269 -8.68 -12.01 20.45
C LEU A 269 -9.97 -12.62 19.88
N VAL A 270 -10.11 -12.69 18.55
CA VAL A 270 -11.25 -13.36 17.91
C VAL A 270 -11.26 -14.85 18.25
N VAL A 271 -10.12 -15.55 18.12
CA VAL A 271 -9.99 -16.97 18.46
C VAL A 271 -10.30 -17.21 19.93
N LEU A 272 -9.75 -16.39 20.83
CA LEU A 272 -10.05 -16.46 22.27
C LEU A 272 -11.53 -16.24 22.54
N GLY A 273 -12.15 -15.24 21.88
CA GLY A 273 -13.58 -14.97 21.99
C GLY A 273 -14.44 -16.15 21.57
N ILE A 274 -14.08 -16.84 20.48
CA ILE A 274 -14.77 -18.06 20.02
C ILE A 274 -14.66 -19.17 21.07
N ILE A 275 -13.47 -19.41 21.63
CA ILE A 275 -13.24 -20.45 22.66
C ILE A 275 -14.05 -20.15 23.93
N MET A 276 -14.02 -18.90 24.41
CA MET A 276 -14.77 -18.50 25.61
C MET A 276 -16.28 -18.63 25.41
N LEU A 277 -16.76 -18.31 24.20
CA LEU A 277 -18.18 -18.45 23.85
C LEU A 277 -18.63 -19.91 23.91
N LEU A 278 -17.80 -20.86 23.46
CA LEU A 278 -18.07 -22.30 23.59
C LEU A 278 -18.18 -22.75 25.06
N GLY A 279 -17.43 -22.11 25.96
CA GLY A 279 -17.52 -22.33 27.42
C GLY A 279 -18.67 -21.61 28.11
N GLY A 280 -19.57 -20.95 27.36
CA GLY A 280 -20.70 -20.17 27.90
C GLY A 280 -20.33 -18.76 28.40
N PHE A 281 -19.08 -18.34 28.26
CA PHE A 281 -18.61 -17.03 28.68
C PHE A 281 -18.58 -16.04 27.50
N LYS A 282 -19.46 -15.03 27.55
CA LYS A 282 -19.45 -13.94 26.59
C LYS A 282 -18.47 -12.87 27.04
N LEU A 283 -17.26 -12.88 26.47
CA LEU A 283 -16.21 -11.88 26.73
C LEU A 283 -16.72 -10.43 26.60
N VAL A 284 -17.60 -10.20 25.62
CA VAL A 284 -18.25 -8.91 25.37
C VAL A 284 -19.18 -8.50 26.52
N ASP A 285 -19.89 -9.44 27.14
CA ASP A 285 -20.76 -9.14 28.29
C ASP A 285 -19.93 -8.84 29.55
N SER A 286 -18.77 -9.49 29.72
CA SER A 286 -17.84 -9.17 30.81
C SER A 286 -17.23 -7.77 30.66
N LEU A 287 -16.90 -7.36 29.44
CA LEU A 287 -16.32 -6.03 29.15
C LEU A 287 -17.36 -4.91 29.15
N ASN A 288 -18.61 -5.21 28.81
CA ASN A 288 -19.70 -4.23 28.79
C ASN A 288 -20.61 -4.31 30.04
N TRP A 289 -20.31 -5.19 31.01
CA TRP A 289 -21.11 -5.35 32.25
C TRP A 289 -21.26 -4.02 32.97
N VAL A 290 -20.17 -3.25 33.06
CA VAL A 290 -20.12 -1.99 33.82
C VAL A 290 -21.18 -0.98 33.35
N TRP A 291 -21.80 -1.17 32.18
CA TRP A 291 -22.61 -0.15 31.51
C TRP A 291 -24.03 -0.59 31.13
N LYS A 292 -24.45 -1.81 31.50
CA LYS A 292 -25.87 -2.21 31.43
C LYS A 292 -26.58 -1.72 32.69
N PHE A 293 -27.12 -0.50 32.66
CA PHE A 293 -28.17 -0.15 33.62
C PHE A 293 -29.44 -0.92 33.21
N GLY A 294 -29.98 -1.69 34.15
CA GLY A 294 -31.28 -2.36 34.02
C GLY A 294 -32.43 -1.37 33.97
#